data_AF-A0A4D6NBS9-F1
#
_entry.id   AF-A0A4D6NBS9-F1
#
_cell.length_a   1.000
_cell.length_b   1.000
_cell.length_c   1.000
_cell.angle_alpha   90.00
_cell.angle_beta   90.00
_cell.angle_gamma   90.00
#
_symmetry.space_group_name_H-M   'P 1'
#
loop_
_entity.id
_entity.type
_entity.pdbx_description
1 polymer ?
#
loop_
_entity_poly.entity_id
_entity_poly.type
_entity_poly.pdbx_seq_one_letter_code
_entity_poly.pdbx_strand_id
1 'polypeptide(L)'
;MLRSLLSGHRHSSNFKSVHPFSGVTPREPKIKFKGTHQTYCHVKDVAFLHHEPLVEIHRPIRVHERKIKKAEAKKNHERANRLQEKTPKPKIDRIIRQRYPRFVDALGELDDCLTMVHLFAALPASAEVEGQTITWLTRHSLQQVVSDDVDITTMLNFLQLYEPLLSFVNFRLYHSINLKYPPILDPHLEALAADICALSRYFGANAISYVVNSEVSQTESEQAETKQEESESGNETAELRLAQLQHQLPSNEPRAQMHLLEEVAG
;
A
#
# COMPACT_ATOMS: atom_id res chain seq x y z
N MET A 1 -4.12 5.15 35.10
CA MET A 1 -3.19 6.28 35.33
C MET A 1 -2.41 6.52 34.03
N LEU A 2 -2.18 7.77 33.63
CA LEU A 2 -1.45 8.12 32.39
C LEU A 2 0.03 8.37 32.73
N ARG A 3 0.97 7.91 31.89
CA ARG A 3 2.42 8.12 32.04
C ARG A 3 2.96 8.91 30.85
N SER A 4 3.88 9.82 31.14
CA SER A 4 4.64 10.57 30.14
C SER A 4 5.70 9.66 29.49
N LEU A 5 5.78 9.68 28.16
CA LEU A 5 6.65 8.79 27.37
C LEU A 5 8.05 9.37 27.04
N LEU A 6 8.29 10.68 27.25
CA LEU A 6 9.53 11.34 26.78
C LEU A 6 10.52 11.67 27.91
N SER A 7 10.95 10.68 28.69
CA SER A 7 12.12 10.86 29.57
C SER A 7 13.42 10.23 29.02
N GLY A 8 13.50 9.92 27.72
CA GLY A 8 14.76 9.45 27.13
C GLY A 8 14.72 9.28 25.62
N HIS A 9 15.63 9.96 24.93
CA HIS A 9 15.80 9.95 23.46
C HIS A 9 15.81 8.53 22.86
N ARG A 10 16.36 7.54 23.59
CA ARG A 10 16.43 6.11 23.20
C ARG A 10 15.09 5.35 23.22
N HIS A 11 14.08 5.83 23.95
CA HIS A 11 12.74 5.22 23.96
C HIS A 11 11.85 5.76 22.83
N SER A 12 12.11 6.98 22.34
CA SER A 12 11.27 7.60 21.31
C SER A 12 11.34 6.89 19.96
N SER A 13 12.54 6.50 19.48
CA SER A 13 12.69 5.84 18.18
C SER A 13 12.11 4.42 18.17
N ASN A 14 12.33 3.67 19.26
CA ASN A 14 11.75 2.33 19.42
C ASN A 14 10.23 2.39 19.61
N PHE A 15 9.70 3.46 20.22
CA PHE A 15 8.25 3.65 20.32
C PHE A 15 7.66 4.02 18.96
N LYS A 16 8.30 4.92 18.20
CA LYS A 16 7.91 5.29 16.82
C LYS A 16 7.82 4.08 15.88
N SER A 17 8.69 3.09 16.03
CA SER A 17 8.65 1.87 15.22
C SER A 17 7.66 0.81 15.71
N VAL A 18 7.21 0.87 16.97
CA VAL A 18 6.38 -0.17 17.60
C VAL A 18 4.93 0.28 17.80
N HIS A 19 4.65 1.58 17.87
CA HIS A 19 3.29 2.08 18.06
C HIS A 19 2.31 1.69 16.94
N PRO A 20 2.68 1.64 15.64
CA PRO A 20 1.73 1.22 14.61
C PRO A 20 1.27 -0.21 14.86
N PHE A 21 2.20 -1.08 15.27
CA PHE A 21 1.96 -2.50 15.55
C PHE A 21 1.27 -2.77 16.89
N SER A 22 1.41 -1.89 17.89
CA SER A 22 0.79 -2.05 19.23
C SER A 22 -0.50 -1.26 19.47
N GLY A 23 -0.72 -0.17 18.75
CA GLY A 23 -2.02 0.52 18.71
C GLY A 23 -2.18 1.47 19.88
N VAL A 24 -1.08 1.74 20.58
CA VAL A 24 -1.02 2.68 21.68
C VAL A 24 -1.06 4.08 21.10
N THR A 25 -2.21 4.73 21.27
CA THR A 25 -2.41 6.12 20.87
C THR A 25 -2.12 7.08 22.03
N PRO A 26 -1.61 8.29 21.72
CA PRO A 26 -1.55 9.39 22.68
C PRO A 26 -2.95 9.69 23.26
N ARG A 27 -2.99 10.01 24.55
CA ARG A 27 -4.22 10.45 25.23
C ARG A 27 -3.99 11.74 25.98
N GLU A 28 -4.97 12.62 25.95
CA GLU A 28 -4.92 13.84 26.74
C GLU A 28 -5.39 13.58 28.17
N PRO A 29 -4.52 13.76 29.19
CA PRO A 29 -4.95 13.64 30.57
C PRO A 29 -5.78 14.85 30.98
N LYS A 30 -6.75 14.64 31.87
CA LYS A 30 -7.49 15.74 32.53
C LYS A 30 -6.55 16.69 33.30
N ILE A 31 -5.42 16.18 33.79
CA ILE A 31 -4.41 16.96 34.53
C ILE A 31 -3.02 16.64 33.97
N LYS A 32 -2.31 17.67 33.48
CA LYS A 32 -0.99 17.54 32.85
C LYS A 32 0.12 17.74 33.90
N PHE A 33 0.64 16.64 34.44
CA PHE A 33 1.64 16.67 35.53
C PHE A 33 3.08 17.04 35.11
N LYS A 34 3.47 16.82 33.84
CA LYS A 34 4.83 17.05 33.33
C LYS A 34 4.90 18.08 32.21
N GLY A 35 3.93 19.00 32.16
CA GLY A 35 3.83 20.05 31.15
C GLY A 35 2.97 19.69 29.93
N THR A 36 2.75 20.70 29.09
CA THR A 36 1.89 20.68 27.90
C THR A 36 2.50 19.98 26.69
N HIS A 37 3.82 20.05 26.52
CA HIS A 37 4.54 19.49 25.36
C HIS A 37 4.77 17.97 25.46
N GLN A 38 4.18 17.32 26.44
CA GLN A 38 4.44 15.92 26.72
C GLN A 38 3.30 15.04 26.22
N THR A 39 3.65 14.01 25.47
CA THR A 39 2.73 12.93 25.10
C THR A 39 2.50 12.01 26.28
N TYR A 40 1.23 11.76 26.62
CA TYR A 40 0.82 10.84 27.67
C TYR A 40 0.13 9.63 27.07
N CYS A 41 0.45 8.44 27.58
CA CYS A 41 -0.22 7.19 27.24
C CYS A 41 -0.68 6.47 28.51
N HIS A 42 -1.58 5.51 28.37
CA HIS A 42 -2.04 4.75 29.53
C HIS A 42 -0.95 3.80 30.03
N VAL A 43 -0.77 3.74 31.35
CA VAL A 43 0.27 2.89 31.96
C VAL A 43 0.07 1.42 31.58
N LYS A 44 -1.18 0.95 31.47
CA LYS A 44 -1.45 -0.45 31.08
C LYS A 44 -0.96 -0.73 29.66
N ASP A 45 -1.13 0.22 28.75
CA ASP A 45 -0.74 0.08 27.35
C ASP A 45 0.80 0.04 27.23
N VAL A 46 1.50 0.86 28.02
CA VAL A 46 2.98 0.85 28.09
C VAL A 46 3.51 -0.41 28.77
N ALA A 47 2.83 -0.92 29.79
CA ALA A 47 3.20 -2.18 30.42
C ALA A 47 2.96 -3.38 29.49
N PHE A 48 1.86 -3.37 28.74
CA PHE A 48 1.53 -4.37 27.75
C PHE A 48 2.61 -4.44 26.66
N LEU A 49 3.05 -3.28 26.15
CA LEU A 49 4.14 -3.17 25.18
C LEU A 49 5.44 -3.88 25.59
N HIS A 50 5.77 -3.87 26.88
CA HIS A 50 6.98 -4.53 27.39
C HIS A 50 6.90 -6.06 27.35
N HIS A 51 5.68 -6.61 27.39
CA HIS A 51 5.41 -8.05 27.40
C HIS A 51 4.89 -8.55 26.04
N GLU A 52 4.70 -7.65 25.08
CA GLU A 52 4.18 -7.98 23.76
C GLU A 52 5.27 -8.66 22.89
N PRO A 53 4.91 -9.68 22.07
CA PRO A 53 5.82 -10.34 21.13
C PRO A 53 6.48 -9.40 20.10
N LEU A 54 6.04 -8.14 19.96
CA LEU A 54 6.65 -7.14 19.07
C LEU A 54 8.13 -6.90 19.37
N VAL A 55 8.53 -6.88 20.65
CA VAL A 55 9.94 -6.72 21.04
C VAL A 55 10.75 -7.94 20.61
N GLU A 56 10.15 -9.12 20.67
CA GLU A 56 10.76 -10.39 20.29
C GLU A 56 10.95 -10.49 18.76
N ILE A 57 10.07 -9.85 17.98
CA ILE A 57 10.19 -9.71 16.53
C ILE A 57 11.38 -8.82 16.12
N HIS A 58 11.62 -7.71 16.83
CA HIS A 58 12.67 -6.75 16.47
C HIS A 58 14.06 -7.13 17.00
N ARG A 59 14.15 -7.98 18.03
CA ARG A 59 15.44 -8.47 18.57
C ARG A 59 16.31 -9.17 17.52
N PRO A 60 15.84 -10.19 16.77
CA PRO A 60 16.67 -10.88 15.78
C PRO A 60 17.11 -9.92 14.66
N ILE A 61 16.25 -9.00 14.23
CA ILE A 61 16.56 -7.97 13.23
C ILE A 61 17.73 -7.11 13.72
N ARG A 62 17.64 -6.54 14.93
CA ARG A 62 18.71 -5.70 15.50
C ARG A 62 20.03 -6.45 15.68
N VAL A 63 19.96 -7.73 16.08
CA VAL A 63 21.17 -8.57 16.18
C VAL A 63 21.79 -8.76 14.79
N HIS A 64 20.96 -8.96 13.77
CA HIS A 64 21.38 -9.13 12.40
C HIS A 64 22.00 -7.85 11.82
N GLU A 65 21.36 -6.70 12.01
CA GLU A 65 21.90 -5.38 11.65
C GLU A 65 23.27 -5.11 12.28
N ARG A 66 23.46 -5.47 13.55
CA ARG A 66 24.78 -5.34 14.21
C ARG A 66 25.83 -6.22 13.56
N LYS A 67 25.47 -7.43 13.10
CA LYS A 67 26.39 -8.32 12.38
C LYS A 67 26.77 -7.74 11.02
N ILE A 68 25.81 -7.15 10.30
CA ILE A 68 26.05 -6.44 9.03
C ILE A 68 27.02 -5.28 9.27
N LYS A 69 26.71 -4.36 10.18
CA LYS A 69 27.56 -3.20 10.51
C LYS A 69 28.98 -3.62 10.93
N LYS A 70 29.09 -4.73 11.67
CA LYS A 70 30.40 -5.30 12.06
C LYS A 70 31.17 -5.87 10.87
N ALA A 71 30.51 -6.47 9.88
CA ALA A 71 31.15 -6.97 8.66
C ALA A 71 31.58 -5.82 7.74
N GLU A 72 30.74 -4.80 7.61
CA GLU A 72 31.02 -3.56 6.87
C GLU A 72 32.21 -2.80 7.49
N ALA A 73 32.25 -2.65 8.81
CA ALA A 73 33.37 -2.02 9.51
C ALA A 73 34.70 -2.76 9.31
N LYS A 74 34.65 -4.07 9.00
CA LYS A 74 35.81 -4.89 8.66
C LYS A 74 36.11 -4.92 7.15
N LYS A 75 35.40 -4.13 6.34
CA LYS A 75 35.47 -4.11 4.86
C LYS A 75 35.25 -5.47 4.20
N ASN A 76 34.51 -6.36 4.85
CA ASN A 76 34.14 -7.65 4.27
C ASN A 76 32.77 -7.53 3.61
N HIS A 77 32.76 -7.05 2.36
CA HIS A 77 31.55 -6.76 1.60
C HIS A 77 30.74 -8.02 1.27
N GLU A 78 31.39 -9.12 0.89
CA GLU A 78 30.69 -10.39 0.60
C GLU A 78 29.91 -10.90 1.81
N ARG A 79 30.53 -10.87 2.99
CA ARG A 79 29.85 -11.29 4.21
C ARG A 79 28.71 -10.34 4.58
N ALA A 80 28.86 -9.04 4.35
CA ALA A 80 27.79 -8.06 4.59
C ALA A 80 26.59 -8.34 3.67
N ASN A 81 26.82 -8.55 2.37
CA ASN A 81 25.75 -8.85 1.40
C ASN A 81 25.04 -10.17 1.73
N ARG A 82 25.78 -11.24 2.02
CA ARG A 82 25.21 -12.53 2.43
C ARG A 82 24.39 -12.45 3.72
N LEU A 83 24.77 -11.54 4.63
CA LEU A 83 23.98 -11.26 5.81
C LEU A 83 22.73 -10.49 5.37
N GLN A 84 22.85 -9.39 4.62
CA GLN A 84 21.70 -8.58 4.18
C GLN A 84 20.59 -9.43 3.54
N GLU A 85 20.94 -10.37 2.65
CA GLU A 85 19.99 -11.33 2.05
C GLU A 85 19.26 -12.21 3.08
N LYS A 86 19.92 -12.53 4.19
CA LYS A 86 19.40 -13.36 5.28
C LYS A 86 18.74 -12.55 6.40
N THR A 87 18.50 -11.26 6.19
CA THR A 87 17.84 -10.42 7.20
C THR A 87 16.45 -11.01 7.50
N PRO A 88 16.15 -11.33 8.77
CA PRO A 88 14.88 -11.94 9.13
C PRO A 88 13.75 -10.93 8.90
N LYS A 89 12.75 -11.31 8.11
CA LYS A 89 11.54 -10.50 7.93
C LYS A 89 10.61 -10.73 9.14
N PRO A 90 10.09 -9.66 9.77
CA PRO A 90 9.16 -9.80 10.88
C PRO A 90 7.85 -10.43 10.40
N LYS A 91 7.39 -11.50 11.07
CA LYS A 91 6.09 -12.11 10.77
C LYS A 91 4.98 -11.32 11.45
N ILE A 92 4.42 -10.35 10.73
CA ILE A 92 3.39 -9.44 11.24
C ILE A 92 1.99 -10.09 11.24
N ASP A 93 1.81 -11.22 10.55
CA ASP A 93 0.52 -11.94 10.38
C ASP A 93 -0.20 -12.25 11.70
N ARG A 94 0.55 -12.51 12.78
CA ARG A 94 -0.05 -12.76 14.10
C ARG A 94 -0.67 -11.49 14.67
N ILE A 95 -0.04 -10.34 14.47
CA ILE A 95 -0.50 -9.03 14.96
C ILE A 95 -1.77 -8.64 14.22
N ILE A 96 -1.79 -8.80 12.89
CA ILE A 96 -2.97 -8.53 12.06
C ILE A 96 -4.17 -9.35 12.54
N ARG A 97 -4.00 -10.67 12.72
CA ARG A 97 -5.08 -11.55 13.20
C ARG A 97 -5.57 -11.22 14.63
N GLN A 98 -4.69 -10.72 15.49
CA GLN A 98 -5.07 -10.31 16.84
C GLN A 98 -5.83 -8.99 16.86
N ARG A 99 -5.52 -8.07 15.93
CA ARG A 99 -6.15 -6.75 15.84
C ARG A 99 -7.46 -6.75 15.07
N TYR A 100 -7.52 -7.51 13.99
CA TYR A 100 -8.67 -7.60 13.10
C TYR A 100 -9.17 -9.05 13.12
N PRO A 101 -9.83 -9.47 14.22
CA PRO A 101 -10.28 -10.84 14.37
C PRO A 101 -11.36 -11.22 13.35
N ARG A 102 -12.16 -10.24 12.89
CA ARG A 102 -13.13 -10.42 11.83
C ARG A 102 -12.67 -9.71 10.57
N PHE A 103 -13.10 -10.22 9.43
CA PHE A 103 -12.76 -9.62 8.14
C PHE A 103 -13.35 -8.23 7.95
N VAL A 104 -14.56 -7.97 8.44
CA VAL A 104 -15.17 -6.64 8.41
C VAL A 104 -14.32 -5.62 9.17
N ASP A 105 -13.69 -6.03 10.27
CA ASP A 105 -12.80 -5.15 11.04
C ASP A 105 -11.53 -4.81 10.23
N ALA A 106 -11.07 -5.71 9.36
CA ALA A 106 -9.96 -5.46 8.44
C ALA A 106 -10.38 -4.58 7.24
N LEU A 107 -11.60 -4.75 6.72
CA LEU A 107 -12.15 -3.91 5.65
C LEU A 107 -12.31 -2.46 6.10
N GLY A 108 -12.71 -2.23 7.37
CA GLY A 108 -12.87 -0.88 7.92
C GLY A 108 -11.58 -0.06 8.01
N GLU A 109 -10.42 -0.70 7.90
CA GLU A 109 -9.12 -0.02 7.92
C GLU A 109 -8.56 0.20 6.51
N LEU A 110 -9.24 -0.34 5.49
CA LEU A 110 -8.76 -0.32 4.13
C LEU A 110 -8.75 1.09 3.54
N ASP A 111 -9.63 1.98 3.99
CA ASP A 111 -9.66 3.41 3.61
C ASP A 111 -8.32 4.11 3.92
N ASP A 112 -7.85 3.96 5.16
CA ASP A 112 -6.58 4.53 5.62
C ASP A 112 -5.38 3.86 4.94
N CYS A 113 -5.43 2.52 4.81
CA CYS A 113 -4.39 1.74 4.15
C CYS A 113 -4.21 2.18 2.69
N LEU A 114 -5.32 2.20 1.95
CA LEU A 114 -5.32 2.54 0.54
C LEU A 114 -4.91 3.98 0.37
N THR A 115 -5.43 4.92 1.16
CA THR A 115 -5.01 6.33 1.11
C THR A 115 -3.50 6.51 1.27
N MET A 116 -2.86 5.78 2.20
CA MET A 116 -1.40 5.85 2.36
C MET A 116 -0.63 5.21 1.21
N VAL A 117 -1.08 4.05 0.70
CA VAL A 117 -0.47 3.41 -0.49
C VAL A 117 -0.65 4.30 -1.72
N HIS A 118 -1.78 5.00 -1.81
CA HIS A 118 -2.16 5.86 -2.92
C HIS A 118 -1.33 7.13 -3.04
N LEU A 119 -0.58 7.49 -2.00
CA LEU A 119 0.44 8.52 -2.11
C LEU A 119 1.46 8.18 -3.23
N PHE A 120 1.64 6.88 -3.49
CA PHE A 120 2.67 6.32 -4.38
C PHE A 120 2.12 5.62 -5.64
N ALA A 121 0.82 5.33 -5.74
CA ALA A 121 0.20 4.65 -6.87
C ALA A 121 -1.13 5.31 -7.25
N ALA A 122 -1.56 5.28 -8.54
CA ALA A 122 -2.79 5.91 -9.03
C ALA A 122 -3.90 4.87 -9.34
N LEU A 123 -5.12 5.05 -8.79
CA LEU A 123 -6.25 4.11 -8.76
C LEU A 123 -7.55 4.91 -8.53
N PRO A 124 -8.72 4.39 -8.96
CA PRO A 124 -10.02 5.02 -8.72
C PRO A 124 -10.30 5.24 -7.23
N ALA A 125 -11.00 6.31 -6.84
CA ALA A 125 -11.06 6.81 -5.46
C ALA A 125 -12.01 6.04 -4.51
N SER A 126 -12.81 5.10 -4.99
CA SER A 126 -13.78 4.37 -4.17
C SER A 126 -14.18 3.03 -4.78
N ALA A 127 -14.50 2.07 -3.93
CA ALA A 127 -15.08 0.79 -4.33
C ALA A 127 -16.05 0.25 -3.26
N GLU A 128 -17.00 -0.59 -3.67
CA GLU A 128 -17.86 -1.34 -2.76
C GLU A 128 -17.37 -2.79 -2.64
N VAL A 129 -17.10 -3.25 -1.42
CA VAL A 129 -16.60 -4.60 -1.14
C VAL A 129 -17.45 -5.24 -0.05
N GLU A 130 -18.09 -6.37 -0.35
CA GLU A 130 -19.00 -7.09 0.57
C GLU A 130 -20.05 -6.17 1.27
N GLY A 131 -20.56 -5.14 0.58
CA GLY A 131 -21.54 -4.20 1.10
C GLY A 131 -20.97 -3.06 1.96
N GLN A 132 -19.64 -2.96 2.07
CA GLN A 132 -18.93 -1.85 2.69
C GLN A 132 -18.38 -0.94 1.60
N THR A 133 -18.75 0.35 1.63
CA THR A 133 -18.10 1.36 0.78
C THR A 133 -16.74 1.69 1.36
N ILE A 134 -15.71 1.54 0.54
CA ILE A 134 -14.31 1.82 0.85
C ILE A 134 -13.92 3.03 0.01
N THR A 135 -13.47 4.10 0.65
CA THR A 135 -13.13 5.38 0.00
C THR A 135 -11.71 5.76 0.36
N TRP A 136 -10.90 6.08 -0.64
CA TRP A 136 -9.52 6.52 -0.43
C TRP A 136 -9.20 7.73 -1.30
N LEU A 137 -8.17 8.48 -0.89
CA LEU A 137 -7.77 9.66 -1.63
C LEU A 137 -6.91 9.28 -2.84
N THR A 138 -7.37 9.66 -4.02
CA THR A 138 -6.57 9.54 -5.24
C THR A 138 -5.60 10.71 -5.37
N ARG A 139 -4.34 10.41 -5.70
CA ARG A 139 -3.34 11.44 -5.98
C ARG A 139 -3.69 12.12 -7.30
N HIS A 140 -3.78 13.44 -7.27
CA HIS A 140 -3.81 14.23 -8.50
C HIS A 140 -2.45 14.11 -9.21
N SER A 141 -2.43 13.97 -10.53
CA SER A 141 -1.23 13.71 -11.36
C SER A 141 -0.13 14.78 -11.31
N LEU A 142 -0.25 15.78 -10.43
CA LEU A 142 0.77 16.77 -10.16
C LEU A 142 1.80 16.23 -9.14
N GLN A 143 3.02 16.72 -9.24
CA GLN A 143 4.12 16.31 -8.38
C GLN A 143 3.91 16.90 -6.97
N GLN A 144 3.65 16.05 -5.98
CA GLN A 144 3.63 16.48 -4.60
C GLN A 144 5.08 16.74 -4.17
N VAL A 145 5.36 17.98 -3.75
CA VAL A 145 6.63 18.32 -3.14
C VAL A 145 6.61 17.79 -1.71
N VAL A 146 7.38 16.72 -1.46
CA VAL A 146 7.60 16.24 -0.10
C VAL A 146 8.30 17.35 0.66
N SER A 147 7.62 17.91 1.66
CA SER A 147 8.20 18.94 2.52
C SER A 147 9.11 18.29 3.56
N ASP A 148 10.22 18.95 3.91
CA ASP A 148 11.22 18.44 4.86
C ASP A 148 10.66 18.20 6.28
N ASP A 149 9.52 18.82 6.61
CA ASP A 149 8.86 18.71 7.92
C ASP A 149 8.16 17.35 8.15
N VAL A 150 8.09 16.51 7.12
CA VAL A 150 7.29 15.29 7.13
C VAL A 150 8.11 14.08 7.58
N ASP A 151 7.68 13.39 8.64
CA ASP A 151 8.35 12.19 9.15
C ASP A 151 8.04 10.94 8.31
N ILE A 152 8.78 10.79 7.20
CA ILE A 152 8.68 9.65 6.27
C ILE A 152 8.95 8.31 6.97
N THR A 153 9.82 8.29 7.98
CA THR A 153 10.13 7.05 8.71
C THR A 153 8.89 6.52 9.43
N THR A 154 8.12 7.41 10.04
CA THR A 154 6.85 7.04 10.67
C THR A 154 5.86 6.50 9.62
N MET A 155 5.75 7.15 8.46
CA MET A 155 4.89 6.65 7.37
C MET A 155 5.32 5.26 6.86
N LEU A 156 6.62 5.01 6.71
CA LEU A 156 7.13 3.70 6.31
C LEU A 156 6.80 2.61 7.35
N ASN A 157 6.84 2.93 8.64
CA ASN A 157 6.45 1.99 9.69
C ASN A 157 4.95 1.61 9.60
N PHE A 158 4.09 2.56 9.23
CA PHE A 158 2.67 2.27 8.95
C PHE A 158 2.50 1.44 7.69
N LEU A 159 3.23 1.76 6.61
CA LEU A 159 3.19 0.99 5.38
C LEU A 159 3.58 -0.48 5.60
N GLN A 160 4.56 -0.72 6.48
CA GLN A 160 4.98 -2.07 6.88
C GLN A 160 3.86 -2.86 7.60
N LEU A 161 2.92 -2.19 8.29
CA LEU A 161 1.72 -2.81 8.85
C LEU A 161 0.64 -3.04 7.79
N TYR A 162 0.50 -2.10 6.84
CA TYR A 162 -0.54 -2.14 5.82
C TYR A 162 -0.26 -3.16 4.71
N GLU A 163 1.00 -3.44 4.36
CA GLU A 163 1.37 -4.48 3.40
C GLU A 163 0.76 -5.86 3.77
N PRO A 164 1.00 -6.45 4.96
CA PRO A 164 0.41 -7.73 5.32
C PRO A 164 -1.11 -7.66 5.55
N LEU A 165 -1.67 -6.50 5.92
CA LEU A 165 -3.11 -6.30 6.02
C LEU A 165 -3.77 -6.37 4.64
N LEU A 166 -3.21 -5.68 3.65
CA LEU A 166 -3.63 -5.75 2.25
C LEU A 166 -3.47 -7.17 1.69
N SER A 167 -2.36 -7.85 1.99
CA SER A 167 -2.19 -9.26 1.61
C SER A 167 -3.26 -10.16 2.23
N PHE A 168 -3.61 -9.96 3.50
CA PHE A 168 -4.65 -10.72 4.17
C PHE A 168 -6.03 -10.48 3.54
N VAL A 169 -6.37 -9.21 3.27
CA VAL A 169 -7.65 -8.84 2.65
C VAL A 169 -7.73 -9.38 1.22
N ASN A 170 -6.71 -9.11 0.40
CA ASN A 170 -6.65 -9.57 -0.99
C ASN A 170 -6.64 -11.10 -1.07
N PHE A 171 -5.93 -11.79 -0.19
CA PHE A 171 -5.97 -13.26 -0.14
C PHE A 171 -7.42 -13.75 -0.03
N ARG A 172 -8.20 -13.23 0.91
CA ARG A 172 -9.60 -13.65 1.07
C ARG A 172 -10.48 -13.25 -0.12
N LEU A 173 -10.33 -12.02 -0.64
CA LEU A 173 -11.11 -11.53 -1.79
C LEU A 173 -10.84 -12.33 -3.07
N TYR A 174 -9.59 -12.69 -3.35
CA TYR A 174 -9.27 -13.54 -4.50
C TYR A 174 -9.86 -14.94 -4.35
N HIS A 175 -9.78 -15.52 -3.14
CA HIS A 175 -10.36 -16.84 -2.90
C HIS A 175 -11.90 -16.83 -2.92
N SER A 176 -12.56 -15.73 -2.54
CA SER A 176 -14.02 -15.63 -2.62
C SER A 176 -14.54 -15.65 -4.06
N ILE A 177 -13.72 -15.21 -5.02
CA ILE A 177 -14.00 -15.30 -6.47
C ILE A 177 -13.28 -16.49 -7.13
N ASN A 178 -12.80 -17.47 -6.35
CA ASN A 178 -12.09 -18.67 -6.81
C ASN A 178 -10.83 -18.41 -7.65
N LEU A 179 -10.13 -17.31 -7.39
CA LEU A 179 -8.84 -16.99 -8.02
C LEU A 179 -7.66 -17.30 -7.11
N LYS A 180 -6.54 -17.63 -7.73
CA LYS A 180 -5.28 -17.90 -7.03
C LYS A 180 -4.64 -16.58 -6.58
N TYR A 181 -4.21 -16.54 -5.32
CA TYR A 181 -3.40 -15.46 -4.77
C TYR A 181 -1.99 -15.97 -4.42
N PRO A 182 -0.91 -15.20 -4.65
CA PRO A 182 -0.89 -13.94 -5.41
C PRO A 182 -1.16 -14.17 -6.90
N PRO A 183 -1.69 -13.16 -7.61
CA PRO A 183 -1.89 -13.26 -9.06
C PRO A 183 -0.55 -13.44 -9.77
N ILE A 184 -0.53 -14.26 -10.82
CA ILE A 184 0.65 -14.49 -11.66
C ILE A 184 0.52 -13.56 -12.86
N LEU A 185 1.30 -12.50 -12.90
CA LEU A 185 1.26 -11.51 -13.98
C LEU A 185 2.22 -11.89 -15.12
N ASP A 186 1.91 -11.40 -16.32
CA ASP A 186 2.81 -11.51 -17.47
C ASP A 186 4.05 -10.63 -17.25
N PRO A 187 5.28 -11.18 -17.21
CA PRO A 187 6.50 -10.42 -16.96
C PRO A 187 6.71 -9.27 -17.94
N HIS A 188 6.20 -9.39 -19.17
CA HIS A 188 6.36 -8.32 -20.17
C HIS A 188 5.46 -7.11 -19.85
N LEU A 189 4.23 -7.36 -19.40
CA LEU A 189 3.31 -6.28 -19.03
C LEU A 189 3.71 -5.63 -17.70
N GLU A 190 4.25 -6.40 -16.76
CA GLU A 190 4.84 -5.91 -15.52
C GLU A 190 6.06 -5.01 -15.80
N ALA A 191 6.95 -5.42 -16.72
CA ALA A 191 8.09 -4.61 -17.13
C ALA A 191 7.71 -3.27 -17.77
N LEU A 192 6.52 -3.18 -18.37
CA LEU A 192 5.96 -1.94 -18.94
C LEU A 192 5.19 -1.10 -17.91
N ALA A 193 5.19 -1.48 -16.63
CA ALA A 193 4.39 -0.85 -15.56
C ALA A 193 2.89 -0.79 -15.90
N ALA A 194 2.41 -1.73 -16.72
CA ALA A 194 1.01 -1.84 -17.13
C ALA A 194 0.23 -2.77 -16.19
N ASP A 195 0.46 -2.67 -14.87
CA ASP A 195 0.01 -3.64 -13.86
C ASP A 195 -1.51 -3.88 -13.88
N ILE A 196 -2.29 -2.80 -14.04
CA ILE A 196 -3.76 -2.89 -14.14
C ILE A 196 -4.18 -3.66 -15.39
N CYS A 197 -3.50 -3.44 -16.53
CA CYS A 197 -3.76 -4.16 -17.77
C CYS A 197 -3.35 -5.64 -17.66
N ALA A 198 -2.20 -5.92 -17.03
CA ALA A 198 -1.73 -7.27 -16.76
C ALA A 198 -2.75 -8.05 -15.90
N LEU A 199 -3.26 -7.41 -14.85
CA LEU A 199 -4.31 -7.97 -13.99
C LEU A 199 -5.61 -8.21 -14.77
N SER A 200 -6.05 -7.25 -15.56
CA SER A 200 -7.28 -7.39 -16.36
C SER A 200 -7.23 -8.60 -17.29
N ARG A 201 -6.07 -8.85 -17.92
CA ARG A 201 -5.84 -10.04 -18.74
C ARG A 201 -5.80 -11.32 -17.91
N TYR A 202 -5.18 -11.29 -16.72
CA TYR A 202 -5.19 -12.42 -15.78
C TYR A 202 -6.61 -12.80 -15.34
N PHE A 203 -7.44 -11.81 -15.00
CA PHE A 203 -8.85 -12.02 -14.67
C PHE A 203 -9.62 -12.58 -15.87
N GLY A 204 -9.41 -12.05 -17.08
CA GLY A 204 -10.04 -12.57 -18.31
C GLY A 204 -9.67 -14.03 -18.59
N ALA A 205 -8.40 -14.39 -18.49
CA ALA A 205 -7.94 -15.77 -18.70
C ALA A 205 -8.55 -16.75 -17.67
N ASN A 206 -8.65 -16.34 -16.41
CA ASN A 206 -9.22 -17.19 -15.36
C ASN A 206 -10.76 -17.20 -15.37
N ALA A 207 -11.41 -16.14 -15.83
CA ALA A 207 -12.86 -16.12 -16.08
C ALA A 207 -13.22 -17.09 -17.21
N ILE A 208 -12.41 -17.18 -18.27
CA ILE A 208 -12.57 -18.18 -19.33
C ILE A 208 -12.40 -19.61 -18.76
N SER A 209 -11.45 -19.83 -17.84
CA SER A 209 -11.34 -21.12 -17.14
C SER A 209 -12.58 -21.47 -16.30
N TYR A 210 -13.37 -20.49 -15.85
CA TYR A 210 -14.61 -20.71 -15.10
C TYR A 210 -15.78 -21.10 -16.03
N VAL A 211 -15.83 -20.51 -17.24
CA VAL A 211 -16.80 -20.87 -18.29
C VAL A 211 -16.50 -22.25 -18.86
N VAL A 212 -15.23 -22.54 -19.16
CA VAL A 212 -14.80 -23.84 -19.71
C VAL A 212 -15.03 -24.97 -18.70
N ASN A 213 -14.88 -24.74 -17.39
CA ASN A 213 -15.22 -25.75 -16.38
C ASN A 213 -16.73 -25.95 -16.15
N SER A 214 -17.58 -25.01 -16.60
CA SER A 214 -19.04 -25.15 -16.55
C SER A 214 -19.61 -25.85 -17.79
N GLU A 215 -18.88 -25.87 -18.90
CA GLU A 215 -19.33 -26.44 -20.18
C GLU A 215 -18.68 -27.79 -20.54
N VAL A 216 -17.63 -28.23 -19.83
CA VAL A 216 -17.06 -29.59 -19.99
C VAL A 216 -17.87 -30.61 -19.18
N SER A 217 -19.15 -30.71 -19.53
CA SER A 217 -19.99 -31.90 -19.36
C SER A 217 -21.13 -31.82 -20.36
N GLN A 218 -20.83 -31.69 -21.66
CA GLN A 218 -21.42 -32.50 -22.72
C GLN A 218 -20.91 -32.10 -24.12
N THR A 219 -20.50 -33.14 -24.85
CA THR A 219 -20.42 -33.31 -26.31
C THR A 219 -19.24 -32.74 -27.09
N GLU A 220 -18.53 -33.69 -27.71
CA GLU A 220 -17.46 -33.54 -28.69
C GLU A 220 -17.97 -33.17 -30.09
N SER A 221 -17.05 -32.60 -30.87
CA SER A 221 -16.91 -32.59 -32.34
C SER A 221 -17.80 -31.66 -33.18
N GLU A 222 -17.17 -30.65 -33.80
CA GLU A 222 -16.89 -30.64 -35.25
C GLU A 222 -15.94 -29.49 -35.64
N GLN A 223 -15.08 -29.75 -36.64
CA GLN A 223 -14.09 -28.85 -37.22
C GLN A 223 -14.73 -27.85 -38.20
N ALA A 224 -14.21 -26.61 -38.28
CA ALA A 224 -13.96 -25.89 -39.54
C ALA A 224 -13.16 -24.60 -39.31
N GLU A 225 -12.08 -24.43 -40.07
CA GLU A 225 -11.30 -23.20 -40.25
C GLU A 225 -12.13 -22.07 -40.93
N THR A 226 -11.78 -20.80 -40.68
CA THR A 226 -11.28 -19.83 -41.70
C THR A 226 -11.58 -18.35 -41.36
N LYS A 227 -10.55 -17.51 -41.60
CA LYS A 227 -10.50 -16.05 -41.85
C LYS A 227 -10.29 -15.05 -40.70
N GLN A 228 -9.04 -14.57 -40.66
CA GLN A 228 -8.63 -13.20 -40.33
C GLN A 228 -9.28 -12.20 -41.30
N GLU A 229 -9.71 -11.03 -40.81
CA GLU A 229 -9.32 -9.68 -41.28
C GLU A 229 -10.09 -8.55 -40.55
N GLU A 230 -9.39 -7.42 -40.38
CA GLU A 230 -9.85 -6.03 -40.14
C GLU A 230 -10.27 -5.54 -38.74
N SER A 231 -9.42 -4.69 -38.14
CA SER A 231 -9.80 -3.35 -37.65
C SER A 231 -8.58 -2.45 -37.37
N GLU A 232 -7.74 -2.21 -38.38
CA GLU A 232 -6.62 -1.25 -38.30
C GLU A 232 -7.02 0.22 -38.57
N SER A 233 -8.21 0.48 -39.11
CA SER A 233 -8.65 1.85 -39.48
C SER A 233 -9.13 2.73 -38.31
N GLY A 234 -9.44 2.15 -37.15
CA GLY A 234 -10.04 2.87 -36.02
C GLY A 234 -9.05 3.64 -35.15
N ASN A 235 -7.82 3.13 -35.01
CA ASN A 235 -6.85 3.68 -34.05
C ASN A 235 -6.20 4.97 -34.52
N GLU A 236 -5.92 5.11 -35.81
CA GLU A 236 -5.29 6.31 -36.36
C GLU A 236 -6.18 7.55 -36.20
N THR A 237 -7.50 7.39 -36.37
CA THR A 237 -8.46 8.48 -36.17
C THR A 237 -8.62 8.87 -34.71
N ALA A 238 -8.42 7.94 -33.77
CA ALA A 238 -8.42 8.20 -32.33
C ALA A 238 -7.12 8.91 -31.89
N GLU A 239 -5.97 8.51 -32.43
CA GLU A 239 -4.68 9.17 -32.16
C GLU A 239 -4.64 10.61 -32.69
N LEU A 240 -5.16 10.84 -33.90
CA LEU A 240 -5.25 12.18 -34.48
C LEU A 240 -6.16 13.11 -33.64
N ARG A 241 -7.27 12.58 -33.08
CA ARG A 241 -8.13 13.33 -32.15
C ARG A 241 -7.44 13.64 -30.82
N LEU A 242 -6.66 12.71 -30.28
CA LEU A 242 -5.91 12.92 -29.03
C LEU A 242 -4.81 13.97 -29.22
N ALA A 243 -4.08 13.93 -30.33
CA ALA A 243 -3.06 14.93 -30.66
C ALA A 243 -3.66 16.32 -30.89
N GLN A 244 -4.83 16.40 -31.51
CA GLN A 244 -5.54 17.67 -31.74
C GLN A 244 -6.08 18.30 -30.45
N LEU A 245 -6.49 17.48 -29.47
CA LEU A 245 -6.91 17.96 -28.15
C LEU A 245 -5.73 18.45 -27.30
N GLN A 246 -4.55 17.85 -27.43
CA GLN A 246 -3.34 18.30 -26.72
C GLN A 246 -2.89 19.69 -27.18
N HIS A 247 -3.10 20.05 -28.44
CA HIS A 247 -2.81 21.38 -28.97
C HIS A 247 -3.82 22.46 -28.56
N GLN A 248 -4.98 22.10 -28.03
CA GLN A 248 -6.03 23.03 -27.59
C GLN A 248 -5.96 23.36 -26.09
N LEU A 249 -5.07 22.74 -25.32
CA LEU A 249 -4.88 23.08 -23.92
C LEU A 249 -3.97 24.32 -23.80
N PRO A 250 -4.42 25.42 -23.18
CA PRO A 250 -3.55 26.56 -22.93
C PRO A 250 -2.37 26.11 -22.07
N SER A 251 -1.15 26.49 -22.50
CA SER A 251 0.09 26.33 -21.73
C SER A 251 -0.15 26.75 -20.29
N ASN A 252 0.09 25.84 -19.34
CA ASN A 252 -0.08 26.06 -17.91
C ASN A 252 1.01 27.00 -17.38
N GLU A 253 0.94 28.26 -17.77
CA GLU A 253 1.63 29.37 -17.14
C GLU A 253 0.71 29.89 -16.02
N PRO A 254 1.09 29.78 -14.73
CA PRO A 254 0.26 30.21 -13.60
C PRO A 254 -0.09 31.71 -13.65
N ARG A 255 0.58 32.49 -14.50
CA ARG A 255 0.27 33.90 -14.78
C ARG A 255 -0.94 34.10 -15.69
N ALA A 256 -1.24 33.15 -16.58
CA ALA A 256 -2.32 33.29 -17.57
C ALA A 256 -3.72 33.13 -16.94
N GLN A 257 -3.83 32.33 -15.87
CA GLN A 257 -5.10 32.11 -15.16
C GLN A 257 -5.55 33.31 -14.31
N MET A 258 -4.61 34.15 -13.87
CA MET A 258 -4.93 35.38 -13.14
C MET A 258 -5.62 36.43 -14.03
N HIS A 259 -5.26 36.48 -15.32
CA HIS A 259 -5.81 37.48 -16.24
C HIS A 259 -7.24 37.15 -16.69
N LEU A 260 -7.63 35.88 -16.67
CA LEU A 260 -8.99 35.42 -16.99
C LEU A 260 -10.00 35.69 -15.86
N LEU A 261 -9.53 35.86 -14.62
CA LEU A 261 -10.39 36.22 -13.49
C LEU A 261 -10.59 37.74 -13.37
N GLU A 262 -9.78 38.56 -14.04
CA GLU A 262 -9.88 40.02 -14.02
C GLU A 262 -10.84 40.55 -15.12
N GLU A 263 -10.96 39.86 -16.26
CA GLU A 263 -11.90 40.25 -17.34
C GLU A 263 -13.37 39.87 -17.08
N VAL A 264 -13.67 39.01 -16.10
CA VAL A 264 -15.06 38.64 -15.75
C VAL A 264 -15.62 39.53 -14.63
N ALA A 265 -14.80 40.40 -14.04
CA ALA A 265 -15.20 41.31 -12.97
C ALA A 265 -15.31 42.80 -13.39
N GLY A 266 -15.33 43.07 -14.71
CA GLY A 266 -15.54 44.41 -15.29
C GLY A 266 -16.92 44.59 -15.89
#